data_AF-A0A5C5WMC8-F1
#
_entry.id   AF-A0A5C5WMC8-F1
#
_cell.length_a   1.000
_cell.length_b   1.000
_cell.length_c   1.000
_cell.angle_alpha   90.00
_cell.angle_beta   90.00
_cell.angle_gamma   90.00
#
_symmetry.space_group_name_H-M   'P 1'
#
loop_
_entity.id
_entity.type
_entity.pdbx_description
1 polymer ?
#
loop_
_entity_poly.entity_id
_entity_poly.type
_entity_poly.pdbx_seq_one_letter_code
_entity_poly.pdbx_strand_id
1 'polypeptide(L)'
;MNRTLASFLFSIILVLGFVPGTLLGADWHPEDDTFDPTIHSVVIGNASWIGDPSPFVHTGTSRTGYTYVNSTNYAGMDPSVQLSLMVPLKPGEAAPPAGGMLMLDANQTETLLKAFAKAIESKPTDKVQRSKVETALKDAEWALSVDSDQDARFLQLENKTKDKVDTYRFSVNASKKLVGAIEHSLKKLTAEANK
;
A
#
# COMPACT_ATOMS: atom_id res chain seq x y z
N MET A 1 21.34 -48.82 -52.63
CA MET A 1 21.91 -49.71 -51.60
C MET A 1 23.16 -49.02 -51.06
N ASN A 2 23.15 -48.65 -49.76
CA ASN A 2 24.28 -48.46 -48.81
C ASN A 2 25.65 -47.96 -49.35
N ARG A 3 26.40 -47.02 -48.75
CA ARG A 3 26.37 -46.37 -47.43
C ARG A 3 27.63 -45.46 -47.37
N THR A 4 27.50 -44.26 -46.77
CA THR A 4 28.49 -43.56 -45.89
C THR A 4 29.91 -43.20 -46.42
N LEU A 5 30.64 -42.17 -45.98
CA LEU A 5 30.71 -41.42 -44.71
C LEU A 5 31.64 -40.20 -44.90
N ALA A 6 31.57 -39.25 -43.95
CA ALA A 6 32.64 -38.33 -43.50
C ALA A 6 32.91 -37.08 -44.37
N SER A 7 33.12 -35.86 -43.86
CA SER A 7 33.13 -35.30 -42.50
C SER A 7 33.28 -33.77 -42.62
N PHE A 8 33.12 -33.06 -41.49
CA PHE A 8 33.57 -31.68 -41.21
C PHE A 8 32.83 -30.54 -41.91
N LEU A 9 32.10 -29.74 -41.13
CA LEU A 9 32.54 -28.41 -40.66
C LEU A 9 31.37 -27.67 -39.99
N PHE A 10 31.54 -27.41 -38.68
CA PHE A 10 31.36 -26.09 -38.07
C PHE A 10 30.27 -25.16 -38.63
N SER A 11 29.17 -25.01 -37.89
CA SER A 11 28.56 -23.70 -37.67
C SER A 11 27.74 -23.69 -36.39
N ILE A 12 28.28 -22.90 -35.47
CA ILE A 12 27.78 -22.52 -34.16
C ILE A 12 26.45 -21.79 -34.33
N ILE A 13 25.35 -22.32 -33.79
CA ILE A 13 24.19 -21.50 -33.42
C ILE A 13 23.96 -21.69 -31.92
N LEU A 14 24.60 -20.76 -31.22
CA LEU A 14 24.22 -20.12 -29.97
C LEU A 14 23.05 -20.74 -29.20
N VAL A 15 23.42 -21.26 -28.04
CA VAL A 15 22.60 -21.56 -26.87
C VAL A 15 21.63 -20.40 -26.57
N LEU A 16 20.36 -20.55 -26.93
CA LEU A 16 19.26 -19.85 -26.28
C LEU A 16 18.81 -20.72 -25.11
N GLY A 17 19.61 -20.67 -24.05
CA GLY A 17 19.20 -21.15 -22.74
C GLY A 17 17.96 -20.36 -22.34
N PHE A 18 16.83 -21.05 -22.31
CA PHE A 18 15.69 -20.67 -21.47
C PHE A 18 16.21 -20.58 -20.04
N VAL A 19 16.67 -19.40 -19.65
CA VAL A 19 16.63 -19.00 -18.26
C VAL A 19 15.16 -18.69 -18.04
N PRO A 20 14.39 -19.49 -17.29
CA PRO A 20 13.17 -18.96 -16.70
C PRO A 20 13.65 -17.82 -15.81
N GLY A 21 13.55 -16.60 -16.32
CA GLY A 21 13.67 -15.41 -15.53
C GLY A 21 12.60 -15.54 -14.48
N THR A 22 12.98 -16.02 -13.31
CA THR A 22 12.26 -15.79 -12.08
C THR A 22 12.10 -14.29 -12.03
N LEU A 23 10.90 -13.81 -12.38
CA LEU A 23 10.35 -12.59 -11.81
C LEU A 23 10.33 -12.84 -10.30
N LEU A 24 11.49 -12.73 -9.67
CA LEU A 24 11.60 -12.55 -8.23
C LEU A 24 10.86 -11.24 -8.02
N GLY A 25 9.60 -11.35 -7.60
CA GLY A 25 8.93 -10.23 -6.99
C GLY A 25 9.90 -9.71 -5.95
N ALA A 26 10.35 -8.47 -6.12
CA ALA A 26 11.20 -7.84 -5.14
C ALA A 26 10.35 -7.69 -3.87
N ASP A 27 10.46 -8.70 -3.01
CA ASP A 27 9.84 -8.70 -1.70
C ASP A 27 10.54 -7.63 -0.88
N TRP A 28 9.80 -6.57 -0.58
CA TRP A 28 10.26 -5.48 0.27
C TRP A 28 10.81 -6.03 1.60
N HIS A 29 11.99 -5.56 2.00
CA HIS A 29 12.62 -5.91 3.27
C HIS A 29 12.98 -4.63 4.06
N PRO A 30 12.76 -4.59 5.40
CA PRO A 30 13.02 -3.39 6.21
C PRO A 30 14.50 -3.01 6.35
N GLU A 31 15.42 -3.91 6.00
CA GLU A 31 16.89 -3.73 6.09
C GLU A 31 17.56 -3.56 4.72
N ASP A 32 16.79 -3.25 3.66
CA ASP A 32 17.31 -3.04 2.31
C ASP A 32 18.07 -1.70 2.22
N ASP A 33 19.29 -1.74 1.68
CA ASP A 33 20.30 -0.68 1.57
C ASP A 33 19.95 0.43 0.56
N THR A 34 18.77 0.35 -0.04
CA THR A 34 18.19 1.34 -0.96
C THR A 34 17.37 2.45 -0.27
N PHE A 35 17.36 2.48 1.06
CA PHE A 35 16.73 3.54 1.86
C PHE A 35 17.49 4.88 1.78
N ASP A 36 16.92 5.87 1.09
CA ASP A 36 17.39 7.27 1.13
C ASP A 36 16.25 8.21 1.56
N PRO A 37 16.31 8.78 2.78
CA PRO A 37 15.27 9.67 3.32
C PRO A 37 15.23 11.06 2.64
N THR A 38 16.11 11.36 1.67
CA THR A 38 16.20 12.66 0.98
C THR A 38 15.53 12.70 -0.40
N ILE A 39 15.05 11.56 -0.91
CA ILE A 39 14.46 11.45 -2.26
C ILE A 39 12.94 11.65 -2.23
N HIS A 40 12.41 12.52 -3.09
CA HIS A 40 10.99 12.90 -3.18
C HIS A 40 10.21 12.19 -4.33
N SER A 41 10.33 10.87 -4.42
CA SER A 41 9.58 9.93 -5.29
C SER A 41 10.16 9.56 -6.67
N VAL A 42 10.25 8.24 -6.90
CA VAL A 42 10.21 7.57 -8.21
C VAL A 42 9.40 6.27 -8.05
N VAL A 43 8.26 6.17 -8.74
CA VAL A 43 7.47 4.93 -8.79
C VAL A 43 8.00 4.03 -9.90
N ILE A 44 8.58 2.88 -9.56
CA ILE A 44 8.92 1.81 -10.51
C ILE A 44 8.01 0.59 -10.22
N GLY A 45 6.89 0.49 -10.92
CA GLY A 45 6.01 -0.70 -10.86
C GLY A 45 5.40 -1.01 -9.48
N ASN A 46 5.38 -2.30 -9.10
CA ASN A 46 4.81 -2.80 -7.83
C ASN A 46 5.71 -2.59 -6.59
N ALA A 47 6.83 -1.86 -6.73
CA ALA A 47 7.74 -1.56 -5.64
C ALA A 47 7.44 -0.17 -5.06
N SER A 48 7.26 -0.10 -3.75
CA SER A 48 7.10 1.16 -3.01
C SER A 48 8.24 1.30 -2.00
N TRP A 49 9.04 2.36 -2.12
CA TRP A 49 10.27 2.60 -1.34
C TRP A 49 9.95 3.11 0.08
N ILE A 50 10.85 2.89 1.04
CA ILE A 50 10.71 3.47 2.40
C ILE A 50 10.97 4.99 2.31
N GLY A 51 10.05 5.80 2.84
CA GLY A 51 10.10 7.28 2.75
C GLY A 51 9.13 7.88 1.72
N ASP A 52 8.79 7.12 0.67
CA ASP A 52 7.71 7.50 -0.24
C ASP A 52 6.34 7.34 0.44
N PRO A 53 5.29 8.07 0.05
CA PRO A 53 3.94 7.77 0.50
C PRO A 53 3.47 6.39 -0.01
N SER A 54 2.63 5.68 0.76
CA SER A 54 2.03 4.43 0.28
C SER A 54 1.00 4.76 -0.81
N PRO A 55 1.14 4.18 -2.02
CA PRO A 55 0.21 4.46 -3.11
C PRO A 55 -1.09 3.66 -2.93
N PHE A 56 -2.20 4.21 -3.45
CA PHE A 56 -3.47 3.51 -3.58
C PHE A 56 -4.15 3.85 -4.91
N VAL A 57 -5.11 3.02 -5.31
CA VAL A 57 -6.02 3.32 -6.43
C VAL A 57 -7.40 3.59 -5.85
N HIS A 58 -7.97 4.75 -6.14
CA HIS A 58 -9.35 5.05 -5.76
C HIS A 58 -10.32 4.52 -6.82
N THR A 59 -11.28 3.65 -6.46
CA THR A 59 -12.11 2.92 -7.44
C THR A 59 -13.01 3.81 -8.30
N GLY A 60 -13.41 4.98 -7.79
CA GLY A 60 -14.19 5.97 -8.54
C GLY A 60 -13.36 6.85 -9.49
N THR A 61 -12.03 6.65 -9.54
CA THR A 61 -11.14 7.47 -10.38
C THR A 61 -10.05 6.62 -11.04
N SER A 62 -9.61 6.97 -12.25
CA SER A 62 -8.46 6.31 -12.89
C SER A 62 -7.11 6.79 -12.35
N ARG A 63 -7.03 7.27 -11.09
CA ARG A 63 -5.85 7.95 -10.53
C ARG A 63 -5.25 7.16 -9.37
N THR A 64 -3.92 7.15 -9.34
CA THR A 64 -3.16 6.75 -8.15
C THR A 64 -3.15 7.90 -7.16
N GLY A 65 -3.56 7.63 -5.93
CA GLY A 65 -3.42 8.53 -4.79
C GLY A 65 -2.28 8.09 -3.86
N TYR A 66 -2.03 8.91 -2.85
CA TYR A 66 -0.90 8.78 -1.95
C TYR A 66 -1.32 9.01 -0.49
N THR A 67 -0.73 8.27 0.43
CA THR A 67 -0.97 8.44 1.87
C THR A 67 0.00 9.44 2.47
N TYR A 68 -0.44 10.20 3.47
CA TYR A 68 0.44 10.90 4.40
C TYR A 68 0.10 10.51 5.83
N VAL A 69 1.10 10.15 6.63
CA VAL A 69 0.92 9.70 8.02
C VAL A 69 1.76 10.58 8.94
N ASN A 70 1.15 11.08 10.01
CA ASN A 70 1.84 11.90 11.00
C ASN A 70 1.30 11.67 12.42
N SER A 71 2.16 11.86 13.42
CA SER A 71 1.75 12.01 14.82
C SER A 71 1.38 13.47 15.07
N THR A 72 0.18 13.72 15.58
CA THR A 72 -0.33 15.08 15.79
C THR A 72 -0.78 15.28 17.23
N ASN A 73 -0.47 16.44 17.77
CA ASN A 73 -0.93 16.89 19.08
C ASN A 73 -1.45 18.32 18.92
N TYR A 74 -2.72 18.44 18.54
CA TYR A 74 -3.37 19.74 18.35
C TYR A 74 -4.03 20.19 19.66
N ALA A 75 -3.93 21.47 19.98
CA ALA A 75 -4.57 22.02 21.17
C ALA A 75 -6.09 21.78 21.13
N GLY A 76 -6.63 21.13 22.16
CA GLY A 76 -8.06 20.80 22.26
C GLY A 76 -8.48 19.49 21.59
N MET A 77 -7.55 18.69 21.08
CA MET A 77 -7.80 17.30 20.63
C MET A 77 -6.84 16.35 21.33
N ASP A 78 -7.29 15.11 21.55
CA ASP A 78 -6.41 14.08 22.06
C ASP A 78 -5.28 13.79 21.05
N PRO A 79 -4.04 13.56 21.51
CA PRO A 79 -2.93 13.16 20.65
C PRO A 79 -3.35 12.01 19.74
N SER A 80 -3.14 12.17 18.43
CA SER A 80 -3.68 11.28 17.41
C SER A 80 -2.66 10.99 16.32
N VAL A 81 -2.69 9.77 15.79
CA VAL A 81 -2.11 9.46 14.48
C VAL A 81 -3.09 9.90 13.41
N GLN A 82 -2.62 10.79 12.53
CA GLN A 82 -3.36 11.27 11.38
C GLN A 82 -2.93 10.48 10.14
N LEU A 83 -3.89 9.88 9.44
CA LEU A 83 -3.72 9.26 8.13
C LEU A 83 -4.53 10.05 7.10
N SER A 84 -3.85 10.66 6.14
CA SER A 84 -4.47 11.38 5.02
C SER A 84 -4.35 10.57 3.73
N LEU A 85 -5.42 10.54 2.95
CA LEU A 85 -5.52 9.94 1.63
C LEU A 85 -5.71 11.05 0.60
N MET A 86 -4.71 11.24 -0.25
CA MET A 86 -4.66 12.36 -1.18
C MET A 86 -4.75 11.84 -2.61
N VAL A 87 -5.73 12.34 -3.38
CA VAL A 87 -5.80 12.09 -4.82
C VAL A 87 -5.35 13.36 -5.54
N PRO A 88 -4.34 13.30 -6.43
CA PRO A 88 -3.79 14.48 -7.07
C PRO A 88 -4.80 15.14 -8.02
N LEU A 89 -4.71 16.47 -8.13
CA LEU A 89 -5.44 17.28 -9.11
C LEU A 89 -4.91 17.04 -10.52
N LYS A 90 -5.79 17.16 -11.52
CA LYS A 90 -5.38 17.37 -12.91
C LYS A 90 -5.36 18.87 -13.23
N PRO A 91 -4.59 19.30 -14.25
CA PRO A 91 -4.64 20.68 -14.73
C PRO A 91 -6.08 21.12 -15.02
N GLY A 92 -6.48 22.28 -14.47
CA GLY A 92 -7.82 22.83 -14.63
C GLY A 92 -8.84 22.40 -13.55
N GLU A 93 -8.47 21.52 -12.62
CA GLU A 93 -9.35 21.16 -11.50
C GLU A 93 -9.15 22.05 -10.27
N ALA A 94 -10.24 22.44 -9.63
CA ALA A 94 -10.23 23.27 -8.43
C ALA A 94 -10.18 22.47 -7.11
N ALA A 95 -10.55 21.18 -7.14
CA ALA A 95 -10.62 20.32 -5.97
C ALA A 95 -10.36 18.84 -6.34
N PRO A 96 -9.75 18.05 -5.44
CA PRO A 96 -9.48 16.65 -5.71
C PRO A 96 -10.78 15.86 -5.80
N PRO A 97 -10.88 14.86 -6.70
CA PRO A 97 -12.11 14.11 -6.91
C PRO A 97 -12.48 13.20 -5.73
N ALA A 98 -11.50 12.84 -4.90
CA ALA A 98 -11.65 12.03 -3.72
C ALA A 98 -10.52 12.33 -2.73
N GLY A 99 -10.65 11.80 -1.52
CA GLY A 99 -9.68 11.97 -0.45
C GLY A 99 -10.33 11.62 0.88
N GLY A 100 -9.49 11.46 1.89
CA GLY A 100 -9.98 11.08 3.20
C GLY A 100 -8.96 11.37 4.27
N MET A 101 -9.44 11.45 5.50
CA MET A 101 -8.61 11.64 6.67
C MET A 101 -9.16 10.78 7.79
N LEU A 102 -8.26 10.05 8.44
CA LEU A 102 -8.52 9.35 9.68
C LEU A 102 -7.70 10.03 10.76
N MET A 103 -8.35 10.34 11.88
CA MET A 103 -7.71 10.75 13.12
C MET A 103 -7.97 9.65 14.15
N LEU A 104 -6.90 9.05 14.63
CA LEU A 104 -6.94 7.85 15.45
C LEU A 104 -6.14 8.12 16.73
N ASP A 105 -6.76 7.96 17.90
CA ASP A 105 -5.99 7.91 19.14
C ASP A 105 -5.06 6.68 19.17
N ALA A 106 -4.25 6.52 20.21
CA ALA A 106 -3.32 5.40 20.32
C ALA A 106 -4.02 4.02 20.26
N ASN A 107 -5.14 3.85 20.96
CA ASN A 107 -5.88 2.58 21.02
C ASN A 107 -6.57 2.26 19.68
N GLN A 108 -7.16 3.27 19.06
CA GLN A 108 -7.76 3.18 17.72
C GLN A 108 -6.69 2.84 16.68
N THR A 109 -5.51 3.44 16.80
CA THR A 109 -4.36 3.16 15.91
C THR A 109 -3.89 1.72 16.04
N GLU A 110 -3.72 1.22 17.27
CA GLU A 110 -3.37 -0.19 17.49
C GLU A 110 -4.42 -1.15 16.92
N THR A 111 -5.70 -0.80 17.05
CA THR A 111 -6.81 -1.60 16.50
C THR A 111 -6.74 -1.63 14.97
N LEU A 112 -6.47 -0.48 14.34
CA LEU A 112 -6.28 -0.40 12.88
C LEU A 112 -5.08 -1.23 12.43
N LEU A 113 -3.95 -1.15 13.13
CA LEU A 113 -2.75 -1.93 12.82
C LEU A 113 -3.01 -3.44 12.88
N LYS A 114 -3.71 -3.91 13.92
CA LYS A 114 -4.13 -5.32 14.05
C LYS A 114 -5.06 -5.75 12.91
N ALA A 115 -5.99 -4.88 12.51
CA ALA A 115 -6.89 -5.15 11.40
C ALA A 115 -6.13 -5.26 10.07
N PHE A 116 -5.18 -4.36 9.81
CA PHE A 116 -4.30 -4.44 8.64
C PHE A 116 -3.43 -5.70 8.67
N ALA A 117 -2.79 -6.04 9.78
CA ALA A 117 -1.96 -7.25 9.89
C ALA A 117 -2.77 -8.51 9.56
N LYS A 118 -3.94 -8.67 10.19
CA LYS A 118 -4.85 -9.78 9.90
C LYS A 118 -5.29 -9.80 8.43
N ALA A 119 -5.63 -8.63 7.89
CA ALA A 119 -6.03 -8.49 6.50
C ALA A 119 -4.87 -8.76 5.53
N ILE A 120 -3.61 -8.52 5.91
CA ILE A 120 -2.39 -8.81 5.14
C ILE A 120 -2.11 -10.31 5.11
N GLU A 121 -2.30 -11.01 6.23
CA GLU A 121 -2.01 -12.44 6.39
C GLU A 121 -3.12 -13.37 5.88
N SER A 122 -4.33 -12.87 5.66
CA SER A 122 -5.48 -13.68 5.22
C SER A 122 -5.28 -14.32 3.84
N LYS A 123 -5.72 -15.55 3.68
CA LYS A 123 -5.76 -16.26 2.39
C LYS A 123 -6.94 -15.80 1.54
N PRO A 124 -6.88 -15.91 0.20
CA PRO A 124 -8.00 -15.55 -0.69
C PRO A 124 -9.31 -16.29 -0.39
N THR A 125 -9.22 -17.51 0.18
CA THR A 125 -10.37 -18.32 0.58
C THR A 125 -10.95 -17.92 1.93
N ASP A 126 -10.26 -17.07 2.69
CA ASP A 126 -10.71 -16.67 4.00
C ASP A 126 -11.84 -15.65 3.85
N LYS A 127 -12.93 -15.83 4.60
CA LYS A 127 -13.98 -14.82 4.71
C LYS A 127 -13.43 -13.63 5.50
N VAL A 128 -12.68 -12.75 4.84
CA VAL A 128 -12.26 -11.50 5.48
C VAL A 128 -13.47 -10.60 5.57
N GLN A 129 -14.02 -10.51 6.79
CA GLN A 129 -15.14 -9.63 7.08
C GLN A 129 -14.68 -8.17 7.02
N ARG A 130 -15.53 -7.34 6.41
CA ARG A 130 -15.47 -5.88 6.50
C ARG A 130 -15.38 -5.47 7.97
N SER A 131 -14.22 -4.95 8.36
CA SER A 131 -13.90 -4.55 9.73
C SER A 131 -14.13 -3.05 9.86
N LYS A 132 -14.99 -2.63 10.79
CA LYS A 132 -15.19 -1.20 11.07
C LYS A 132 -13.89 -0.58 11.59
N VAL A 133 -13.54 0.59 11.09
CA VAL A 133 -12.43 1.40 11.60
C VAL A 133 -13.02 2.53 12.41
N GLU A 134 -12.76 2.53 13.71
CA GLU A 134 -13.20 3.59 14.61
C GLU A 134 -12.24 4.78 14.49
N THR A 135 -12.79 5.98 14.34
CA THR A 135 -12.01 7.22 14.25
C THR A 135 -12.60 8.25 15.19
N ALA A 136 -11.81 9.25 15.56
CA ALA A 136 -12.27 10.40 16.34
C ALA A 136 -13.31 11.28 15.60
N LEU A 137 -13.46 11.11 14.28
CA LEU A 137 -14.38 11.87 13.45
C LEU A 137 -15.77 11.20 13.41
N LYS A 138 -16.77 11.84 14.03
CA LYS A 138 -18.10 11.27 14.27
C LYS A 138 -18.92 10.95 13.00
N ASP A 139 -18.69 11.66 11.91
CA ASP A 139 -19.51 11.56 10.68
C ASP A 139 -18.86 10.73 9.56
N ALA A 140 -17.72 10.08 9.83
CA ALA A 140 -17.01 9.27 8.84
C ALA A 140 -17.14 7.78 9.16
N GLU A 141 -17.86 7.03 8.31
CA GLU A 141 -17.98 5.57 8.43
C GLU A 141 -16.84 4.88 7.69
N TRP A 142 -15.72 4.65 8.40
CA TRP A 142 -14.58 3.94 7.85
C TRP A 142 -14.67 2.42 8.04
N ALA A 143 -14.22 1.67 7.04
CA ALA A 143 -14.03 0.22 7.14
C ALA A 143 -12.83 -0.27 6.34
N LEU A 144 -12.26 -1.37 6.80
CA LEU A 144 -11.21 -2.12 6.13
C LEU A 144 -11.76 -3.46 5.64
N SER A 145 -11.56 -3.79 4.37
CA SER A 145 -11.89 -5.08 3.79
C SER A 145 -10.75 -5.61 2.93
N VAL A 146 -10.85 -6.87 2.51
CA VAL A 146 -9.97 -7.46 1.51
C VAL A 146 -10.80 -7.79 0.28
N ASP A 147 -10.24 -7.47 -0.88
CA ASP A 147 -10.84 -7.75 -2.18
C ASP A 147 -9.81 -8.47 -3.07
N SER A 148 -10.28 -9.08 -4.15
CA SER A 148 -9.42 -9.79 -5.10
C SER A 148 -9.94 -9.62 -6.51
N ASP A 149 -9.04 -9.28 -7.44
CA ASP A 149 -9.34 -9.12 -8.86
C ASP A 149 -8.22 -9.78 -9.67
N GLN A 150 -8.57 -10.63 -10.64
CA GLN A 150 -7.63 -11.33 -11.54
C GLN A 150 -6.38 -11.87 -10.82
N ASP A 151 -6.59 -12.65 -9.76
CA ASP A 151 -5.55 -13.26 -8.91
C ASP A 151 -4.67 -12.28 -8.10
N ALA A 152 -4.94 -10.97 -8.17
CA ALA A 152 -4.30 -9.96 -7.32
C ALA A 152 -5.18 -9.63 -6.12
N ARG A 153 -4.58 -9.65 -4.91
CA ARG A 153 -5.26 -9.31 -3.66
C ARG A 153 -5.00 -7.85 -3.28
N PHE A 154 -6.05 -7.20 -2.80
CA PHE A 154 -6.04 -5.81 -2.37
C PHE A 154 -6.64 -5.66 -0.98
N LEU A 155 -6.10 -4.74 -0.19
CA LEU A 155 -6.79 -4.23 0.99
C LEU A 155 -7.54 -2.97 0.59
N GLN A 156 -8.77 -2.83 1.06
CA GLN A 156 -9.61 -1.68 0.75
C GLN A 156 -9.94 -0.92 2.01
N LEU A 157 -9.62 0.36 2.01
CA LEU A 157 -10.18 1.28 2.97
C LEU A 157 -11.40 1.93 2.33
N GLU A 158 -12.55 1.87 2.99
CA GLU A 158 -13.80 2.45 2.52
C GLU A 158 -14.18 3.60 3.43
N ASN A 159 -14.50 4.76 2.84
CA ASN A 159 -15.14 5.87 3.55
C ASN A 159 -16.58 5.99 3.05
N LYS A 160 -17.54 5.68 3.91
CA LYS A 160 -18.95 5.87 3.61
C LYS A 160 -19.43 7.20 4.19
N THR A 161 -19.97 8.01 3.31
CA THR A 161 -20.71 9.25 3.63
C THR A 161 -22.19 9.04 3.29
N LYS A 162 -23.03 10.06 3.52
CA LYS A 162 -24.46 9.98 3.17
C LYS A 162 -24.68 9.78 1.67
N ASP A 163 -23.83 10.36 0.84
CA ASP A 163 -24.06 10.47 -0.60
C ASP A 163 -23.22 9.51 -1.44
N LYS A 164 -22.10 9.01 -0.88
CA LYS A 164 -21.16 8.14 -1.62
C LYS A 164 -20.34 7.23 -0.71
N VAL A 165 -19.81 6.18 -1.31
CA VAL A 165 -18.75 5.32 -0.75
C VAL A 165 -17.50 5.54 -1.58
N ASP A 166 -16.45 6.08 -0.96
CA ASP A 166 -15.12 6.16 -1.57
C ASP A 166 -14.33 4.90 -1.17
N THR A 167 -13.78 4.18 -2.15
CA THR A 167 -12.98 2.97 -1.90
C THR A 167 -11.54 3.18 -2.35
N TYR A 168 -10.61 2.98 -1.43
CA TYR A 168 -9.17 3.16 -1.61
C TYR A 168 -8.50 1.78 -1.58
N ARG A 169 -8.05 1.31 -2.75
CA ARG A 169 -7.42 -0.01 -2.92
C ARG A 169 -5.90 0.08 -2.80
N PHE A 170 -5.36 -0.67 -1.86
CA PHE A 170 -3.93 -0.83 -1.63
C PHE A 170 -3.52 -2.24 -2.08
N SER A 171 -2.41 -2.35 -2.81
CA SER A 171 -1.75 -3.65 -2.95
C SER A 171 -1.27 -4.14 -1.59
N VAL A 172 -0.97 -5.45 -1.47
CA VAL A 172 -0.41 -6.00 -0.22
C VAL A 172 0.87 -5.27 0.19
N ASN A 173 1.76 -4.97 -0.75
CA ASN A 173 3.02 -4.26 -0.47
C ASN A 173 2.78 -2.81 -0.03
N ALA A 174 1.88 -2.08 -0.72
CA ALA A 174 1.50 -0.74 -0.30
C ALA A 174 0.86 -0.72 1.09
N SER A 175 0.12 -1.78 1.45
CA SER A 175 -0.47 -1.95 2.78
C SER A 175 0.58 -2.18 3.86
N LYS A 176 1.56 -3.06 3.63
CA LYS A 176 2.69 -3.28 4.56
C LYS A 176 3.46 -1.99 4.83
N LYS A 177 3.70 -1.21 3.77
CA LYS A 177 4.37 0.08 3.87
C LYS A 177 3.54 1.10 4.67
N LEU A 178 2.23 1.15 4.43
CA LEU A 178 1.31 2.00 5.19
C LEU A 178 1.32 1.64 6.68
N VAL A 179 1.29 0.34 6.99
CA VAL A 179 1.41 -0.18 8.37
C VAL A 179 2.70 0.34 9.02
N GLY A 180 3.85 0.22 8.36
CA GLY A 180 5.12 0.73 8.90
C GLY A 180 5.10 2.23 9.20
N ALA A 181 4.47 3.04 8.33
CA ALA A 181 4.33 4.49 8.55
C ALA A 181 3.40 4.83 9.75
N ILE A 182 2.32 4.07 9.92
CA ILE A 182 1.38 4.19 11.05
C ILE A 182 2.08 3.79 12.35
N GLU A 183 2.81 2.66 12.36
CA GLU A 183 3.58 2.21 13.53
C GLU A 183 4.64 3.23 13.95
N HIS A 184 5.38 3.79 13.00
CA HIS A 184 6.37 4.84 13.26
C HIS A 184 5.71 6.06 13.91
N SER A 185 4.57 6.50 13.38
CA SER A 185 3.83 7.66 13.92
C SER A 185 3.27 7.37 15.32
N LEU A 186 2.76 6.16 15.58
CA LEU A 186 2.29 5.75 16.91
C LEU A 186 3.43 5.74 17.94
N LYS A 187 4.60 5.22 17.57
CA LYS A 187 5.80 5.24 18.42
C LYS A 187 6.21 6.68 18.77
N LYS A 188 6.15 7.60 17.79
CA LYS A 188 6.44 9.02 18.03
C LYS A 188 5.41 9.66 18.98
N LEU A 189 4.12 9.42 18.73
CA LEU A 189 3.03 9.93 19.56
C LEU A 189 3.16 9.50 21.03
N THR A 190 3.46 8.22 21.26
CA THR A 190 3.64 7.65 22.59
C THR A 190 4.92 8.11 23.27
N ALA A 191 6.01 8.30 22.53
CA ALA A 191 7.25 8.87 23.07
C ALA A 191 7.09 10.34 23.50
N GLU A 192 6.27 11.11 22.78
CA GLU A 192 5.96 12.50 23.14
C GLU A 192 5.02 12.61 24.34
N ALA A 193 4.08 11.67 24.51
CA ALA A 193 3.18 11.64 25.67
C ALA A 193 3.88 11.32 27.01
N ASN A 194 5.08 10.73 26.96
CA ASN A 194 5.88 10.34 28.13
C ASN A 194 6.99 11.36 28.49
N LYS A 195 7.03 12.52 27.81
CA LYS A 195 7.92 13.64 28.10
C LYS A 195 7.22 14.70 28.93
#